data_AF-A0A2S0IDI6-F1
#
_entry.id   AF-A0A2S0IDI6-F1
#
_cell.length_a   1.000
_cell.length_b   1.000
_cell.length_c   1.000
_cell.angle_alpha   90.00
_cell.angle_beta   90.00
_cell.angle_gamma   90.00
#
_symmetry.space_group_name_H-M   'P 1'
#
loop_
_entity.id
_entity.type
_entity.pdbx_description
1 polymer ?
#
loop_
_entity_poly.entity_id
_entity_poly.type
_entity_poly.pdbx_seq_one_letter_code
_entity_poly.pdbx_strand_id
1 'polypeptide(L)'
;MWRTFFKMSLTVGWVLWLAVMAWFAVGMARYMPSADATLTPITLTPGQTARAEIYRIREAPLWMEARFGGPMGRDRPELGDSATRIDAPDAKPRIINPGEPVRIRVRDGKELDIVVSAAPRSGASATHFYRKLWPESHADGAQLETAPGFPMLAKGTSQLTFTVQEAGPALQGEQIELEVSAPIGLKRTATGWEDVSAFIFWPFYAALLGAWALVWAGLTWWYRRWGRPQY
;
A
#
# COMPACT_ATOMS: atom_id res chain seq x y z
N MET A 1 -29.92 -37.14 27.12
CA MET A 1 -30.04 -35.67 26.96
C MET A 1 -28.67 -34.99 26.79
N TRP A 2 -27.72 -35.18 27.73
CA TRP A 2 -26.40 -34.52 27.70
C TRP A 2 -25.53 -34.79 26.46
N ARG A 3 -25.48 -36.04 25.98
CA ARG A 3 -24.72 -36.42 24.77
C ARG A 3 -25.23 -35.74 23.50
N THR A 4 -26.54 -35.57 23.37
CA THR A 4 -27.17 -34.91 22.23
C THR A 4 -26.90 -33.41 22.25
N PHE A 5 -27.00 -32.80 23.44
CA PHE A 5 -26.65 -31.40 23.66
C PHE A 5 -25.18 -31.12 23.27
N PHE A 6 -24.22 -31.91 23.77
CA PHE A 6 -22.80 -31.75 23.43
C PHE A 6 -22.53 -31.90 21.93
N LYS A 7 -23.17 -32.87 21.26
CA LYS A 7 -23.06 -33.06 19.81
C LYS A 7 -23.59 -31.84 19.05
N MET A 8 -24.75 -31.31 19.45
CA MET A 8 -25.33 -30.12 18.83
C MET A 8 -24.44 -28.89 19.03
N SER A 9 -23.94 -28.66 20.24
CA SER A 9 -23.04 -27.53 20.54
C SER A 9 -21.74 -27.58 19.74
N LEU A 10 -21.11 -28.76 19.62
CA LEU A 10 -19.93 -28.94 18.76
C LEU A 10 -20.25 -28.69 17.29
N THR A 11 -21.39 -29.16 16.81
CA THR A 11 -21.82 -28.97 15.42
C THR A 11 -22.04 -27.50 15.12
N VAL A 12 -22.79 -26.78 15.98
CA VAL A 12 -23.02 -25.34 15.84
C VAL A 12 -21.70 -24.58 15.83
N GLY A 13 -20.78 -24.90 16.73
CA GLY A 13 -19.49 -24.22 16.77
C GLY A 13 -18.62 -24.45 15.54
N TRP A 14 -18.62 -25.65 14.94
CA TRP A 14 -17.96 -25.90 13.66
C TRP A 14 -18.63 -25.16 12.49
N VAL A 15 -19.96 -25.10 12.45
CA VAL A 15 -20.70 -24.35 11.43
C VAL A 15 -20.40 -22.85 11.51
N LEU A 16 -20.38 -22.29 12.73
CA LEU A 16 -20.00 -20.89 12.94
C LEU A 16 -18.55 -20.65 12.53
N TRP A 17 -17.63 -21.53 12.91
CA TRP A 17 -16.24 -21.43 12.50
C TRP A 17 -16.08 -21.44 10.98
N LEU A 18 -16.78 -22.34 10.27
CA LEU A 18 -16.78 -22.38 8.81
C LEU A 18 -17.32 -21.11 8.17
N ALA A 19 -18.39 -20.53 8.73
CA ALA A 19 -18.96 -19.29 8.24
C ALA A 19 -17.96 -18.12 8.39
N VAL A 20 -17.32 -18.00 9.55
CA VAL A 20 -16.31 -16.95 9.79
C VAL A 20 -15.07 -17.18 8.92
N MET A 21 -14.65 -18.44 8.73
CA MET A 21 -13.53 -18.77 7.85
C MET A 21 -13.82 -18.43 6.39
N ALA A 22 -15.05 -18.67 5.91
CA ALA A 22 -15.46 -18.26 4.57
C ALA A 22 -15.43 -16.74 4.39
N TRP A 23 -15.94 -15.99 5.37
CA TRP A 23 -15.84 -14.52 5.38
C TRP A 23 -14.36 -14.06 5.36
N PHE A 24 -13.51 -14.66 6.19
CA PHE A 24 -12.08 -14.34 6.25
C PHE A 24 -11.38 -14.64 4.92
N ALA A 25 -11.66 -15.78 4.29
CA ALA A 25 -11.09 -16.15 3.00
C ALA A 25 -11.50 -15.16 1.89
N VAL A 26 -12.77 -14.77 1.83
CA VAL A 26 -13.24 -13.75 0.87
C VAL A 26 -12.58 -12.40 1.12
N GLY A 27 -12.42 -12.01 2.38
CA GLY A 27 -11.71 -10.80 2.76
C GLY A 27 -10.23 -10.81 2.33
N MET A 28 -9.53 -11.90 2.60
CA MET A 28 -8.12 -12.07 2.21
C MET A 28 -7.93 -12.07 0.70
N ALA A 29 -8.83 -12.70 -0.06
CA ALA A 29 -8.79 -12.69 -1.52
C ALA A 29 -8.92 -11.27 -2.11
N ARG A 30 -9.57 -10.35 -1.38
CA ARG A 30 -9.64 -8.93 -1.75
C ARG A 30 -8.43 -8.16 -1.22
N TYR A 31 -7.99 -8.45 0.00
CA TYR A 31 -6.92 -7.74 0.68
C TYR A 31 -5.55 -7.93 0.03
N MET A 32 -5.15 -9.18 -0.27
CA MET A 32 -3.83 -9.48 -0.83
C MET A 32 -3.47 -8.63 -2.06
N PRO A 33 -4.27 -8.62 -3.16
CA PRO A 33 -3.94 -7.81 -4.34
C PRO A 33 -4.06 -6.30 -4.10
N SER A 34 -4.56 -5.88 -2.95
CA SER A 34 -4.84 -4.48 -2.61
C SER A 34 -3.85 -3.89 -1.62
N ALA A 35 -3.04 -4.73 -0.98
CA ALA A 35 -2.03 -4.35 0.00
C ALA A 35 -0.63 -4.25 -0.63
N ASP A 36 -0.43 -4.84 -1.81
CA ASP A 36 0.86 -4.84 -2.50
C ASP A 36 1.11 -3.53 -3.26
N ALA A 37 2.29 -2.97 -3.03
CA ALA A 37 2.82 -1.86 -3.82
C ALA A 37 3.59 -2.41 -5.02
N THR A 38 3.55 -1.70 -6.14
CA THR A 38 4.28 -2.09 -7.36
C THR A 38 5.58 -1.30 -7.43
N LEU A 39 6.72 -2.01 -7.46
CA LEU A 39 8.06 -1.42 -7.56
C LEU A 39 8.59 -1.58 -8.98
N THR A 40 9.01 -0.48 -9.59
CA THR A 40 9.54 -0.48 -10.96
C THR A 40 10.89 0.22 -10.98
N PRO A 41 11.99 -0.47 -11.30
CA PRO A 41 13.29 0.16 -11.42
C PRO A 41 13.31 1.10 -12.62
N ILE A 42 13.86 2.29 -12.45
CA ILE A 42 14.12 3.24 -13.53
C ILE A 42 15.43 3.97 -13.25
N THR A 43 16.18 4.30 -14.29
CA THR A 43 17.34 5.16 -14.16
C THR A 43 16.92 6.60 -14.46
N LEU A 44 17.39 7.55 -13.66
CA LEU A 44 17.04 8.96 -13.76
C LEU A 44 17.82 9.63 -14.90
N THR A 45 17.53 9.22 -16.13
CA THR A 45 18.07 9.83 -17.34
C THR A 45 16.92 10.36 -18.20
N PRO A 46 16.94 11.65 -18.60
CA PRO A 46 15.89 12.22 -19.43
C PRO A 46 15.57 11.37 -20.67
N GLY A 47 14.29 11.12 -20.92
CA GLY A 47 13.80 10.29 -22.01
C GLY A 47 13.75 8.78 -21.71
N GLN A 48 14.33 8.32 -20.60
CA GLN A 48 14.22 6.91 -20.22
C GLN A 48 12.80 6.55 -19.83
N THR A 49 12.39 5.34 -20.20
CA THR A 49 11.06 4.81 -19.92
C THR A 49 11.11 3.53 -19.10
N ALA A 50 10.09 3.34 -18.26
CA ALA A 50 9.80 2.09 -17.57
C ALA A 50 8.30 1.79 -17.67
N ARG A 51 7.93 0.51 -17.58
CA ARG A 51 6.54 0.07 -17.65
C ARG A 51 6.18 -0.75 -16.43
N ALA A 52 4.96 -0.59 -15.95
CA ALA A 52 4.42 -1.38 -14.86
C ALA A 52 2.97 -1.73 -15.10
N GLU A 53 2.61 -2.93 -14.70
CA GLU A 53 1.24 -3.39 -14.68
C GLU A 53 0.69 -3.27 -13.26
N ILE A 54 -0.43 -2.56 -13.11
CA ILE A 54 -1.03 -2.25 -11.81
C ILE A 54 -2.46 -2.75 -11.81
N TYR A 55 -2.74 -3.67 -10.90
CA TYR A 55 -4.08 -4.19 -10.70
C TYR A 55 -4.77 -3.52 -9.51
N ARG A 56 -6.04 -3.16 -9.68
CA ARG A 56 -6.90 -2.61 -8.62
C ARG A 56 -8.26 -3.30 -8.61
N ILE A 57 -8.70 -3.82 -7.45
CA ILE A 57 -10.02 -4.47 -7.34
C ILE A 57 -11.21 -3.48 -7.43
N ARG A 58 -10.95 -2.20 -7.20
CA ARG A 58 -11.86 -1.06 -7.33
C ARG A 58 -11.04 0.19 -7.66
N GLU A 59 -11.70 1.29 -7.97
CA GLU A 59 -11.01 2.54 -8.29
C GLU A 59 -10.15 3.04 -7.12
N ALA A 60 -8.95 3.54 -7.41
CA ALA A 60 -7.99 3.95 -6.39
C ALA A 60 -7.09 5.09 -6.86
N PRO A 61 -6.69 6.02 -5.97
CA PRO A 61 -5.77 7.08 -6.33
C PRO A 61 -4.38 6.53 -6.70
N LEU A 62 -3.75 7.16 -7.69
CA LEU A 62 -2.37 6.90 -8.09
C LEU A 62 -1.42 7.57 -7.10
N TRP A 63 -1.09 6.89 -6.01
CA TRP A 63 -0.03 7.33 -5.10
C TRP A 63 1.30 6.79 -5.56
N MET A 64 2.29 7.67 -5.66
CA MET A 64 3.61 7.33 -6.15
C MET A 64 4.70 7.89 -5.24
N GLU A 65 5.77 7.12 -5.06
CA GLU A 65 6.96 7.52 -4.34
C GLU A 65 8.21 7.08 -5.13
N ALA A 66 9.23 7.92 -5.11
CA ALA A 66 10.56 7.60 -5.63
C ALA A 66 11.45 7.12 -4.47
N ARG A 67 12.04 5.93 -4.64
CA ARG A 67 12.91 5.30 -3.64
C ARG A 67 14.36 5.32 -4.11
N PHE A 68 15.17 6.06 -3.39
CA PHE A 68 16.60 6.22 -3.65
C PHE A 68 17.39 5.27 -2.76
N GLY A 69 18.38 4.59 -3.32
CA GLY A 69 19.22 3.67 -2.57
C GLY A 69 20.16 4.39 -1.60
N GLY A 70 20.38 3.80 -0.43
CA GLY A 70 21.43 4.23 0.50
C GLY A 70 21.13 3.87 1.95
N PRO A 71 22.16 3.59 2.76
CA PRO A 71 21.96 3.25 4.16
C PRO A 71 21.39 4.43 4.94
N MET A 72 20.57 4.12 5.94
CA MET A 72 20.08 5.12 6.89
C MET A 72 21.25 5.86 7.54
N GLY A 73 21.18 7.20 7.58
CA GLY A 73 22.24 8.06 8.14
C GLY A 73 23.27 8.56 7.13
N ARG A 74 23.25 8.09 5.88
CA ARG A 74 23.97 8.76 4.79
C ARG A 74 23.35 10.13 4.54
N ASP A 75 24.18 11.17 4.49
CA ASP A 75 23.72 12.48 4.09
C ASP A 75 23.47 12.52 2.57
N ARG A 76 22.31 13.05 2.19
CA ARG A 76 21.79 13.11 0.81
C ARG A 76 21.07 14.46 0.62
N PRO A 77 21.78 15.60 0.74
CA PRO A 77 21.16 16.94 0.68
C PRO A 77 20.45 17.21 -0.66
N GLU A 78 20.86 16.53 -1.73
CA GLU A 78 20.23 16.58 -3.05
C GLU A 78 18.80 16.02 -3.06
N LEU A 79 18.37 15.26 -2.05
CA LEU A 79 16.99 14.77 -1.91
C LEU A 79 16.06 15.78 -1.23
N GLY A 80 16.59 16.90 -0.74
CA GLY A 80 15.83 17.96 -0.09
C GLY A 80 15.43 17.64 1.34
N ASP A 81 14.97 18.67 2.06
CA ASP A 81 14.52 18.59 3.45
C ASP A 81 13.33 19.50 3.72
N SER A 82 12.35 18.97 4.44
CA SER A 82 11.23 19.72 5.02
C SER A 82 11.42 19.82 6.53
N ALA A 83 11.22 21.00 7.11
CA ALA A 83 11.17 21.16 8.55
C ALA A 83 9.77 21.54 9.01
N THR A 84 9.34 20.91 10.11
CA THR A 84 8.15 21.32 10.86
C THR A 84 8.65 22.10 12.08
N ARG A 85 8.38 23.41 12.15
CA ARG A 85 8.73 24.19 13.34
C ARG A 85 7.70 23.89 14.42
N ILE A 86 8.14 23.35 15.55
CA ILE A 86 7.27 22.89 16.65
C ILE A 86 6.55 24.07 17.32
N ASP A 87 7.07 25.30 17.21
CA ASP A 87 6.54 26.50 17.89
C ASP A 87 5.72 27.45 16.99
N ALA A 88 5.36 27.06 15.75
CA ALA A 88 4.57 27.90 14.86
C ALA A 88 3.05 27.59 15.02
N PRO A 89 2.18 28.60 15.22
CA PRO A 89 0.72 28.39 15.37
C PRO A 89 0.07 27.78 14.11
N ASP A 90 0.78 27.83 13.00
CA ASP A 90 0.55 27.16 11.73
C ASP A 90 1.57 26.04 11.54
N ALA A 91 1.31 24.88 12.13
CA ALA A 91 2.13 23.66 12.06
C ALA A 91 2.20 23.02 10.65
N LYS A 92 2.29 23.83 9.59
CA LYS A 92 2.51 23.39 8.22
C LYS A 92 4.02 23.15 8.02
N PRO A 93 4.42 22.02 7.40
CA PRO A 93 5.81 21.79 7.04
C PRO A 93 6.29 22.91 6.12
N ARG A 94 7.37 23.60 6.48
CA ARG A 94 8.02 24.56 5.59
C ARG A 94 9.10 23.81 4.82
N ILE A 95 9.03 23.90 3.50
CA ILE A 95 10.09 23.36 2.63
C ILE A 95 11.31 24.26 2.82
N ILE A 96 12.40 23.70 3.35
CA ILE A 96 13.67 24.43 3.51
C ILE A 96 14.53 24.23 2.27
N ASN A 97 14.62 22.98 1.82
CA ASN A 97 15.34 22.61 0.62
C ASN A 97 14.45 21.70 -0.24
N PRO A 98 14.03 22.11 -1.45
CA PRO A 98 13.21 21.28 -2.31
C PRO A 98 13.92 20.01 -2.79
N GLY A 99 15.26 20.00 -2.75
CA GLY A 99 16.09 18.98 -3.38
C GLY A 99 16.20 19.20 -4.89
N GLU A 100 16.98 18.33 -5.54
CA GLU A 100 17.11 18.30 -7.00
C GLU A 100 15.76 17.95 -7.65
N PRO A 101 15.41 18.58 -8.79
CA PRO A 101 14.16 18.31 -9.47
C PRO A 101 14.15 16.89 -10.03
N VAL A 102 13.02 16.21 -9.87
CA VAL A 102 12.73 14.95 -10.55
C VAL A 102 11.31 15.02 -11.05
N ARG A 103 11.14 14.99 -12.38
CA ARG A 103 9.84 15.03 -13.05
C ARG A 103 9.65 13.81 -13.93
N ILE A 104 8.52 13.15 -13.73
CA ILE A 104 8.21 11.89 -14.39
C ILE A 104 6.84 12.03 -15.04
N ARG A 105 6.75 11.80 -16.34
CA ARG A 105 5.49 11.71 -17.05
C ARG A 105 4.94 10.30 -16.91
N VAL A 106 3.68 10.20 -16.51
CA VAL A 106 2.97 8.94 -16.32
C VAL A 106 1.84 8.87 -17.34
N ARG A 107 1.82 7.78 -18.13
CA ARG A 107 0.76 7.53 -19.12
C ARG A 107 0.17 6.15 -18.96
N ASP A 108 -1.15 6.00 -19.14
CA ASP A 108 -1.81 4.69 -19.19
C ASP A 108 -2.14 4.22 -20.61
N GLY A 109 -1.79 5.02 -21.62
CA GLY A 109 -2.10 4.76 -23.03
C GLY A 109 -3.57 4.97 -23.41
N LYS A 110 -4.39 5.47 -22.47
CA LYS A 110 -5.80 5.81 -22.65
C LYS A 110 -5.99 7.30 -22.40
N GLU A 111 -6.50 7.67 -21.23
CA GLU A 111 -6.87 9.04 -20.86
C GLU A 111 -5.91 9.64 -19.83
N LEU A 112 -5.16 8.81 -19.09
CA LEU A 112 -4.21 9.30 -18.10
C LEU A 112 -2.91 9.73 -18.79
N ASP A 113 -2.63 11.02 -18.74
CA ASP A 113 -1.34 11.61 -19.11
C ASP A 113 -1.04 12.78 -18.18
N ILE A 114 -0.22 12.52 -17.16
CA ILE A 114 0.13 13.51 -16.14
C ILE A 114 1.64 13.58 -15.93
N VAL A 115 2.11 14.72 -15.43
CA VAL A 115 3.48 14.86 -14.94
C VAL A 115 3.44 14.88 -13.42
N VAL A 116 4.29 14.07 -12.78
CA VAL A 116 4.48 14.07 -11.33
C VAL A 116 5.87 14.60 -10.99
N SER A 117 5.95 15.42 -9.96
CA SER A 117 7.21 15.96 -9.43
C SER A 117 7.51 15.43 -8.04
N ALA A 118 8.80 15.21 -7.78
CA ALA A 118 9.26 14.77 -6.47
C ALA A 118 9.29 15.92 -5.46
N ALA A 119 8.49 15.77 -4.40
CA ALA A 119 8.59 16.59 -3.20
C ALA A 119 9.94 16.34 -2.48
N PRO A 120 10.31 17.18 -1.49
CA PRO A 120 11.47 16.91 -0.64
C PRO A 120 11.39 15.53 0.02
N ARG A 121 12.53 15.08 0.56
CA ARG A 121 12.62 13.84 1.34
C ARG A 121 11.48 13.74 2.37
N SER A 122 10.67 12.71 2.22
CA SER A 122 9.49 12.44 3.07
C SER A 122 9.77 11.41 4.17
N GLY A 123 10.85 10.65 4.03
CA GLY A 123 11.27 9.65 5.01
C GLY A 123 12.53 8.91 4.58
N ALA A 124 13.00 8.03 5.47
CA ALA A 124 14.10 7.11 5.22
C ALA A 124 13.84 5.78 5.93
N SER A 125 14.37 4.70 5.36
CA SER A 125 14.45 3.36 5.94
C SER A 125 15.90 2.93 6.04
N ALA A 126 16.15 1.71 6.51
CA ALA A 126 17.49 1.15 6.63
C ALA A 126 18.30 1.20 5.32
N THR A 127 17.63 1.13 4.16
CA THR A 127 18.26 0.96 2.84
C THR A 127 17.80 1.95 1.78
N HIS A 128 16.77 2.76 2.07
CA HIS A 128 16.19 3.68 1.09
C HIS A 128 15.82 5.04 1.68
N PHE A 129 15.85 6.05 0.83
CA PHE A 129 15.24 7.36 1.05
C PHE A 129 14.00 7.51 0.17
N TYR A 130 12.97 8.17 0.70
CA TYR A 130 11.67 8.30 0.03
C TYR A 130 11.41 9.75 -0.33
N ARG A 131 10.96 9.99 -1.58
CA ARG A 131 10.39 11.27 -2.01
C ARG A 131 9.01 11.02 -2.61
N LYS A 132 8.00 11.71 -2.09
CA LYS A 132 6.63 11.59 -2.61
C LYS A 132 6.52 12.27 -3.97
N LEU A 133 5.88 11.61 -4.92
CA LEU A 133 5.61 12.17 -6.24
C LEU A 133 4.20 12.76 -6.26
N TRP A 134 4.08 14.04 -6.60
CA TRP A 134 2.82 14.76 -6.65
C TRP A 134 2.46 15.16 -8.07
N PRO A 135 1.18 15.04 -8.49
CA PRO A 135 0.76 15.52 -9.79
C PRO A 135 0.97 17.03 -9.89
N GLU A 136 1.64 17.46 -10.96
CA GLU A 136 1.68 18.86 -11.34
C GLU A 136 0.33 19.22 -11.97
N SER A 137 -0.22 20.36 -11.58
CA SER A 137 -1.33 20.97 -12.31
C SER A 137 -0.86 22.26 -12.93
N HIS A 138 -1.20 22.45 -14.20
CA HIS A 138 -0.94 23.67 -14.91
C HIS A 138 -2.27 24.26 -15.35
N ALA A 139 -2.52 25.51 -15.02
CA ALA A 139 -3.58 26.32 -15.63
C ALA A 139 -2.91 27.44 -16.42
N ASP A 140 -3.30 27.64 -17.67
CA ASP A 140 -2.78 28.70 -18.55
C ASP A 140 -1.23 28.77 -18.62
N GLY A 141 -0.57 27.61 -18.59
CA GLY A 141 0.90 27.49 -18.66
C GLY A 141 1.64 27.78 -17.35
N ALA A 142 0.94 28.16 -16.28
CA ALA A 142 1.49 28.34 -14.94
C ALA A 142 1.14 27.15 -14.04
N GLN A 143 2.09 26.70 -13.22
CA GLN A 143 1.84 25.67 -12.22
C GLN A 143 0.87 26.21 -11.15
N LEU A 144 -0.25 25.53 -10.93
CA LEU A 144 -1.18 25.88 -9.86
C LEU A 144 -0.52 25.63 -8.50
N GLU A 145 -0.63 26.60 -7.59
CA GLU A 145 -0.18 26.46 -6.19
C GLU A 145 -0.94 25.38 -5.43
N THR A 146 -2.15 25.02 -5.90
CA THR A 146 -2.97 23.96 -5.32
C THR A 146 -2.77 22.67 -6.10
N ALA A 147 -2.15 21.67 -5.49
CA ALA A 147 -2.04 20.34 -6.08
C ALA A 147 -3.44 19.72 -6.20
N PRO A 148 -3.88 19.27 -7.40
CA PRO A 148 -5.11 18.53 -7.54
C PRO A 148 -5.02 17.22 -6.77
N GLY A 149 -6.17 16.62 -6.46
CA GLY A 149 -6.20 15.25 -5.96
C GLY A 149 -5.45 14.31 -6.91
N PHE A 150 -4.88 13.23 -6.37
CA PHE A 150 -4.25 12.20 -7.19
C PHE A 150 -5.26 11.65 -8.19
N PRO A 151 -4.89 11.44 -9.47
CA PRO A 151 -5.79 10.86 -10.44
C PRO A 151 -6.18 9.45 -9.99
N MET A 152 -7.40 9.06 -10.32
CA MET A 152 -7.94 7.77 -9.98
C MET A 152 -7.60 6.75 -11.08
N LEU A 153 -7.00 5.64 -10.68
CA LEU A 153 -6.83 4.47 -11.53
C LEU A 153 -8.12 3.66 -11.52
N ALA A 154 -8.59 3.34 -12.72
CA ALA A 154 -9.76 2.49 -12.91
C ALA A 154 -9.59 1.10 -12.27
N LYS A 155 -10.73 0.47 -11.98
CA LYS A 155 -10.78 -0.94 -11.58
C LYS A 155 -10.22 -1.84 -12.70
N GLY A 156 -9.49 -2.86 -12.31
CA GLY A 156 -8.88 -3.84 -13.19
C GLY A 156 -7.39 -3.58 -13.37
N THR A 157 -6.86 -3.98 -14.52
CA THR A 157 -5.45 -3.82 -14.86
C THR A 157 -5.22 -2.53 -15.65
N SER A 158 -4.28 -1.72 -15.16
CA SER A 158 -3.78 -0.51 -15.80
C SER A 158 -2.31 -0.68 -16.15
N GLN A 159 -1.97 -0.45 -17.42
CA GLN A 159 -0.59 -0.50 -17.91
C GLN A 159 -0.01 0.91 -17.88
N LEU A 160 0.85 1.20 -16.91
CA LEU A 160 1.47 2.51 -16.77
C LEU A 160 2.84 2.53 -17.45
N THR A 161 3.10 3.61 -18.18
CA THR A 161 4.41 3.95 -18.72
C THR A 161 4.92 5.20 -18.01
N PHE A 162 6.07 5.07 -17.37
CA PHE A 162 6.79 6.15 -16.73
C PHE A 162 7.88 6.65 -17.67
N THR A 163 7.98 7.95 -17.89
CA THR A 163 9.04 8.57 -18.68
C THR A 163 9.71 9.66 -17.86
N VAL A 164 11.03 9.57 -17.67
CA VAL A 164 11.78 10.63 -16.99
C VAL A 164 11.83 11.85 -17.90
N GLN A 165 11.27 12.97 -17.47
CA GLN A 165 11.35 14.23 -18.21
C GLN A 165 12.56 15.05 -17.76
N GLU A 166 12.75 15.13 -16.45
CA GLU A 166 13.77 15.96 -15.85
C GLU A 166 14.34 15.24 -14.63
N ALA A 167 15.66 15.29 -14.50
CA ALA A 167 16.39 14.87 -13.32
C ALA A 167 17.52 15.87 -13.08
N GLY A 168 17.61 16.38 -11.86
CA GLY A 168 18.63 17.32 -11.47
C GLY A 168 20.04 16.72 -11.54
N PRO A 169 21.10 17.54 -11.76
CA PRO A 169 22.42 17.04 -12.12
C PRO A 169 23.02 16.02 -11.15
N ALA A 170 22.77 16.18 -9.84
CA ALA A 170 23.29 15.25 -8.84
C ALA A 170 22.57 13.89 -8.79
N LEU A 171 21.37 13.79 -9.39
CA LEU A 171 20.56 12.57 -9.45
C LEU A 171 20.60 11.91 -10.83
N GLN A 172 21.21 12.56 -11.84
CA GLN A 172 21.25 12.02 -13.20
C GLN A 172 22.00 10.70 -13.26
N GLY A 173 21.38 9.70 -13.88
CA GLY A 173 21.96 8.36 -14.03
C GLY A 173 21.85 7.49 -12.77
N GLU A 174 21.26 7.98 -11.67
CA GLU A 174 20.97 7.14 -10.50
C GLU A 174 19.82 6.18 -10.81
N GLN A 175 19.98 4.91 -10.44
CA GLN A 175 18.90 3.93 -10.50
C GLN A 175 18.05 4.03 -9.23
N ILE A 176 16.75 4.24 -9.40
CA ILE A 176 15.77 4.33 -8.32
C ILE A 176 14.65 3.33 -8.54
N GLU A 177 13.89 3.03 -7.48
CA GLU A 177 12.64 2.29 -7.61
C GLU A 177 11.47 3.29 -7.58
N LEU A 178 10.65 3.28 -8.63
CA LEU A 178 9.34 3.92 -8.60
C LEU A 178 8.36 2.98 -7.92
N GLU A 179 7.89 3.41 -6.76
CA GLU A 179 6.84 2.72 -6.04
C GLU A 179 5.49 3.34 -6.40
N VAL A 180 4.58 2.53 -6.93
CA VAL A 180 3.16 2.86 -6.92
C VAL A 180 2.54 2.22 -5.69
N SER A 181 2.22 3.07 -4.71
CA SER A 181 1.77 2.62 -3.40
C SER A 181 0.42 1.90 -3.49
N ALA A 182 0.21 0.97 -2.57
CA ALA A 182 -1.08 0.32 -2.38
C ALA A 182 -2.15 1.35 -1.92
N PRO A 183 -3.43 1.17 -2.29
CA PRO A 183 -4.51 2.02 -1.82
C PRO A 183 -4.85 1.77 -0.34
N ILE A 184 -4.31 0.69 0.24
CA ILE A 184 -4.45 0.31 1.63
C ILE A 184 -3.07 0.37 2.29
N GLY A 185 -2.98 1.08 3.41
CA GLY A 185 -1.78 1.13 4.23
C GLY A 185 -2.09 1.58 5.64
N LEU A 186 -1.18 1.27 6.58
CA LEU A 186 -1.36 1.59 7.99
C LEU A 186 -1.50 3.10 8.23
N LYS A 187 -0.75 3.91 7.48
CA LYS A 187 -0.73 5.38 7.61
C LYS A 187 -1.77 6.08 6.74
N ARG A 188 -2.23 5.42 5.68
CA ARG A 188 -3.12 6.02 4.67
C ARG A 188 -3.91 4.93 3.98
N THR A 189 -5.23 5.09 3.96
CA THR A 189 -6.17 4.24 3.21
C THR A 189 -7.01 5.14 2.31
N ALA A 190 -7.23 4.71 1.07
CA ALA A 190 -8.03 5.46 0.12
C ALA A 190 -9.51 5.42 0.53
N THR A 191 -10.23 6.50 0.27
CA THR A 191 -11.67 6.56 0.57
C THR A 191 -12.40 5.44 -0.16
N GLY A 192 -13.26 4.71 0.54
CA GLY A 192 -14.00 3.58 -0.02
C GLY A 192 -13.23 2.25 0.00
N TRP A 193 -12.10 2.17 0.73
CA TRP A 193 -11.31 0.94 0.93
C TRP A 193 -11.30 0.45 2.39
N GLU A 194 -12.12 1.05 3.24
CA GLU A 194 -12.15 0.81 4.69
C GLU A 194 -12.60 -0.61 5.06
N ASP A 195 -13.45 -1.22 4.22
CA ASP A 195 -13.91 -2.60 4.37
C ASP A 195 -12.76 -3.62 4.23
N VAL A 196 -11.82 -3.33 3.33
CA VAL A 196 -10.66 -4.20 3.06
C VAL A 196 -9.51 -3.86 4.00
N SER A 197 -9.37 -2.59 4.44
CA SER A 197 -8.26 -2.18 5.32
C SER A 197 -8.30 -2.82 6.70
N ALA A 198 -9.46 -3.28 7.17
CA ALA A 198 -9.56 -4.06 8.41
C ALA A 198 -8.65 -5.31 8.38
N PHE A 199 -8.44 -5.89 7.20
CA PHE A 199 -7.58 -7.06 7.00
C PHE A 199 -6.07 -6.77 7.08
N ILE A 200 -5.64 -5.52 7.31
CA ILE A 200 -4.25 -5.24 7.72
C ILE A 200 -3.89 -6.06 8.99
N PHE A 201 -4.87 -6.29 9.85
CA PHE A 201 -4.72 -7.09 11.07
C PHE A 201 -5.05 -8.57 10.88
N TRP A 202 -5.01 -9.08 9.65
CA TRP A 202 -5.29 -10.49 9.35
C TRP A 202 -4.51 -11.49 10.22
N PRO A 203 -3.25 -11.24 10.67
CA PRO A 203 -2.55 -12.21 11.52
C PRO A 203 -3.29 -12.46 12.84
N PHE A 204 -3.96 -11.45 13.40
CA PHE A 204 -4.77 -11.60 14.61
C PHE A 204 -6.05 -12.40 14.35
N TYR A 205 -6.74 -12.14 13.24
CA TYR A 205 -7.92 -12.93 12.84
C TYR A 205 -7.56 -14.40 12.60
N ALA A 206 -6.44 -14.65 11.92
CA ALA A 206 -5.92 -15.99 11.67
C ALA A 206 -5.56 -16.72 12.98
N ALA A 207 -4.93 -16.02 13.93
CA ALA A 207 -4.60 -16.60 15.24
C ALA A 207 -5.86 -16.98 16.04
N LEU A 208 -6.88 -16.11 16.07
CA LEU A 208 -8.15 -16.39 16.73
C LEU A 208 -8.90 -17.58 16.08
N LEU A 209 -8.95 -17.61 14.75
CA LEU A 209 -9.55 -18.72 14.00
C LEU A 209 -8.80 -20.03 14.23
N GLY A 210 -7.46 -19.99 14.27
CA GLY A 210 -6.61 -21.14 14.58
C GLY A 210 -6.85 -21.67 15.99
N ALA A 211 -6.90 -20.77 16.99
CA ALA A 211 -7.18 -21.13 18.37
C ALA A 211 -8.58 -21.76 18.53
N TRP A 212 -9.60 -21.19 17.90
CA TRP A 212 -10.95 -21.79 17.88
C TRP A 212 -10.88 -23.21 17.30
N ALA A 213 -10.30 -23.37 16.11
CA ALA A 213 -10.19 -24.68 15.46
C ALA A 213 -9.49 -25.72 16.35
N LEU A 214 -8.39 -25.35 17.01
CA LEU A 214 -7.67 -26.23 17.93
C LEU A 214 -8.50 -26.65 19.14
N VAL A 215 -9.18 -25.69 19.80
CA VAL A 215 -10.04 -25.99 20.95
C VAL A 215 -11.20 -26.89 20.54
N TRP A 216 -11.87 -26.59 19.43
CA TRP A 216 -13.01 -27.39 18.95
C TRP A 216 -12.58 -28.77 18.44
N ALA A 217 -11.41 -28.89 17.81
CA ALA A 217 -10.82 -30.17 17.45
C ALA A 217 -10.52 -31.02 18.69
N GLY A 218 -9.92 -30.43 19.73
CA GLY A 218 -9.66 -31.10 21.00
C GLY A 218 -10.94 -31.59 21.68
N LEU A 219 -11.97 -30.75 21.77
CA LEU A 219 -13.27 -31.11 22.33
C LEU A 219 -13.98 -32.19 21.50
N THR A 220 -13.91 -32.11 20.17
CA THR A 220 -14.48 -33.11 19.27
C THR A 220 -13.78 -34.46 19.42
N TRP A 221 -12.45 -34.45 19.52
CA TRP A 221 -11.64 -35.65 19.76
C TRP A 221 -11.96 -36.28 21.12
N TRP A 222 -12.02 -35.47 22.18
CA TRP A 222 -12.39 -35.91 23.52
C TRP A 222 -13.77 -36.57 23.53
N TYR A 223 -14.77 -35.91 22.96
CA TYR A 223 -16.13 -36.43 22.84
C TYR A 223 -16.17 -37.78 22.09
N ARG A 224 -15.41 -37.92 20.99
CA ARG A 224 -15.32 -39.17 20.23
C ARG A 224 -14.63 -40.29 21.02
N ARG A 225 -13.57 -39.97 21.77
CA ARG A 225 -12.81 -40.94 22.58
C ARG A 225 -13.67 -41.53 23.71
N TRP A 226 -14.44 -40.69 24.40
CA TRP A 226 -15.35 -41.10 25.48
C TRP A 226 -16.68 -41.67 24.96
N GLY A 227 -16.86 -41.69 23.64
CA GLY A 227 -17.99 -42.29 22.94
C GLY A 227 -17.80 -43.74 22.52
N ARG A 228 -16.57 -44.28 22.55
CA ARG A 228 -16.28 -45.66 22.12
C ARG A 228 -16.70 -46.65 23.22
N PRO A 229 -17.54 -47.66 22.92
CA PRO A 229 -17.77 -48.76 23.85
C PRO A 229 -16.45 -49.48 24.09
N GLN A 230 -16.11 -49.74 25.35
CA GLN A 230 -15.11 -50.74 25.70
C GLN A 230 -15.76 -52.10 25.42
N TYR A 231 -15.27 -52.77 24.37
CA TYR A 231 -15.52 -54.19 24.16
C TYR A 231 -14.56 -54.98 25.03
#